data_AF-B4M9U8-F1
#
_entry.id   AF-B4M9U8-F1
#
_cell.length_a   1.000
_cell.length_b   1.000
_cell.length_c   1.000
_cell.angle_alpha   90.00
_cell.angle_beta   90.00
_cell.angle_gamma   90.00
#
_symmetry.space_group_name_H-M   'P 1'
#
loop_
_entity.id
_entity.type
_entity.pdbx_description
1 polymer ?
#
loop_
_entity_poly.entity_id
_entity_poly.type
_entity_poly.pdbx_seq_one_letter_code
_entity_poly.pdbx_strand_id
1 'polypeptide(L)'
;MPNVAALKLGPSFPFNQMSWPPSGLQVLDHLALQQQINANFILHAITNYKKSPFERKTLDFIDKKWLALLGLWREFRCRDRQIRRDYMNVEPQHGYFQQELYALIHEKYMAARSRMSRDKRNLLKCKASQA
;
A
#
# COMPACT_ATOMS: atom_id res chain seq x y z
N MET A 1 -29.57 1.60 -18.32
CA MET A 1 -28.18 1.28 -18.74
C MET A 1 -27.32 1.27 -17.48
N PRO A 2 -26.59 0.18 -17.21
CA PRO A 2 -25.23 0.05 -17.72
C PRO A 2 -24.91 -1.32 -18.35
N ASN A 3 -23.99 -1.28 -19.30
CA ASN A 3 -23.51 -2.38 -20.12
C ASN A 3 -22.33 -3.05 -19.40
N VAL A 4 -22.54 -4.26 -18.88
CA VAL A 4 -21.49 -5.08 -18.27
C VAL A 4 -20.76 -5.79 -19.41
N ALA A 5 -19.74 -5.14 -19.96
CA ALA A 5 -18.85 -5.78 -20.93
C ALA A 5 -18.17 -6.97 -20.25
N ALA A 6 -18.63 -8.17 -20.59
CA ALA A 6 -18.01 -9.44 -20.25
C ALA A 6 -16.56 -9.44 -20.76
N LEU A 7 -15.62 -9.26 -19.84
CA LEU A 7 -14.20 -9.52 -20.09
C LEU A 7 -14.04 -11.03 -20.25
N LYS A 8 -13.98 -11.45 -21.51
CA LYS A 8 -13.60 -12.79 -21.94
C LYS A 8 -12.28 -13.18 -21.26
N LEU A 9 -12.33 -14.21 -20.43
CA LEU A 9 -11.18 -14.96 -19.97
C LEU A 9 -10.53 -15.63 -21.19
N GLY A 10 -9.44 -15.03 -21.69
CA GLY A 10 -8.53 -15.66 -22.64
C GLY A 10 -7.67 -16.72 -21.94
N PRO A 11 -7.16 -17.71 -22.69
CA PRO A 11 -6.61 -18.93 -22.12
C PRO A 11 -5.30 -18.67 -21.38
N SER A 12 -5.10 -19.46 -20.33
CA SER A 12 -3.87 -19.60 -19.54
C SER A 12 -2.62 -19.48 -20.41
N PHE A 13 -1.83 -18.44 -20.19
CA PHE A 13 -0.50 -18.34 -20.82
C PHE A 13 0.46 -19.33 -20.14
N PRO A 14 1.22 -20.11 -20.92
CA PRO A 14 2.16 -21.07 -20.39
C PRO A 14 3.35 -20.32 -19.80
N PHE A 15 3.57 -20.53 -18.50
CA PHE A 15 4.76 -20.12 -17.78
C PHE A 15 5.91 -21.07 -18.17
N ASN A 16 6.49 -20.93 -19.36
CA ASN A 16 7.83 -21.46 -19.63
C ASN A 16 8.51 -20.91 -20.89
N GLN A 17 9.77 -20.50 -20.69
CA GLN A 17 10.85 -20.25 -21.65
C GLN A 17 10.66 -19.16 -22.72
N MET A 18 11.29 -18.00 -22.47
CA MET A 18 12.00 -17.30 -23.55
C MET A 18 13.23 -16.54 -23.03
N SER A 19 14.28 -16.64 -23.85
CA SER A 19 15.68 -16.20 -23.77
C SER A 19 15.98 -14.73 -23.43
N TRP A 20 17.07 -14.52 -22.66
CA TRP A 20 17.92 -13.31 -22.59
C TRP A 20 17.24 -12.00 -22.11
N PRO A 21 17.99 -11.05 -21.50
CA PRO A 21 17.52 -10.33 -20.33
C PRO A 21 16.30 -9.46 -20.64
N PRO A 22 15.36 -9.30 -19.68
CA PRO A 22 14.25 -8.39 -19.86
C PRO A 22 14.84 -7.01 -20.17
N SER A 23 14.50 -6.47 -21.33
CA SER A 23 14.86 -5.10 -21.72
C SER A 23 14.56 -4.17 -20.54
N GLY A 24 15.52 -3.34 -20.13
CA GLY A 24 15.46 -2.58 -18.87
C GLY A 24 14.11 -1.91 -18.61
N LEU A 25 13.44 -1.38 -19.65
CA LEU A 25 12.09 -0.81 -19.58
C LEU A 25 11.02 -1.74 -18.96
N GLN A 26 11.00 -3.04 -19.26
CA GLN A 26 9.99 -3.95 -18.72
C GLN A 26 10.16 -4.16 -17.22
N VAL A 27 11.41 -4.15 -16.74
CA VAL A 27 11.72 -4.20 -15.31
C VAL A 27 11.24 -2.91 -14.65
N LEU A 28 11.45 -1.76 -15.30
CA LEU A 28 10.93 -0.48 -14.81
C LEU A 28 9.40 -0.50 -14.71
N ASP A 29 8.68 -0.83 -15.78
CA ASP A 29 7.22 -0.86 -15.76
C ASP A 29 6.67 -1.81 -14.69
N HIS A 30 7.29 -2.98 -14.53
CA HIS A 30 6.93 -3.92 -13.48
C HIS A 30 7.10 -3.31 -12.09
N LEU A 31 8.24 -2.67 -11.82
CA LEU A 31 8.51 -2.04 -10.54
C LEU A 31 7.51 -0.89 -10.27
N ALA A 32 7.14 -0.09 -11.28
CA ALA A 32 6.22 1.07 -11.11
C ALA A 32 4.83 0.58 -10.72
N LEU A 33 4.38 -0.49 -11.40
CA LEU A 33 3.16 -1.19 -11.06
C LEU A 33 3.20 -1.71 -9.62
N GLN A 34 4.34 -2.26 -9.16
CA GLN A 34 4.49 -2.67 -7.76
C GLN A 34 4.36 -1.48 -6.79
N GLN A 35 4.95 -0.32 -7.09
CA GLN A 35 4.81 0.87 -6.25
C GLN A 35 3.33 1.30 -6.11
N GLN A 36 2.59 1.32 -7.22
CA GLN A 36 1.17 1.67 -7.27
C GLN A 36 0.27 0.67 -6.54
N ILE A 37 0.48 -0.63 -6.74
CA ILE A 37 -0.29 -1.68 -6.06
C ILE A 37 -0.15 -1.55 -4.53
N ASN A 38 1.07 -1.36 -4.03
CA ASN A 38 1.32 -1.22 -2.60
C ASN A 38 0.74 0.08 -2.02
N ALA A 39 0.84 1.19 -2.76
CA ALA A 39 0.19 2.44 -2.41
C ALA A 39 -1.33 2.27 -2.24
N ASN A 40 -1.97 1.55 -3.18
CA ASN A 40 -3.40 1.27 -3.13
C ASN A 40 -3.81 0.43 -1.92
N PHE A 41 -3.02 -0.59 -1.55
CA PHE A 41 -3.29 -1.37 -0.34
C PHE A 41 -3.27 -0.51 0.93
N ILE A 42 -2.31 0.41 1.05
CA ILE A 42 -2.23 1.34 2.18
C ILE A 42 -3.44 2.27 2.20
N LEU A 43 -3.79 2.88 1.07
CA LEU A 43 -4.95 3.79 0.98
C LEU A 43 -6.27 3.09 1.30
N HIS A 44 -6.43 1.85 0.83
CA HIS A 44 -7.61 1.04 1.12
C HIS A 44 -7.68 0.68 2.61
N ALA A 45 -6.57 0.30 3.24
CA ALA A 45 -6.51 0.03 4.67
C ALA A 45 -6.89 1.27 5.51
N ILE A 46 -6.37 2.45 5.15
CA ILE A 46 -6.71 3.73 5.78
C ILE A 46 -8.20 4.04 5.61
N THR A 47 -8.74 3.85 4.42
CA THR A 47 -10.15 4.12 4.11
C THR A 47 -11.06 3.18 4.89
N ASN A 48 -10.72 1.90 4.98
CA ASN A 48 -11.48 0.92 5.75
C ASN A 48 -11.47 1.21 7.25
N TYR A 49 -10.36 1.73 7.78
CA TYR A 49 -10.35 2.22 9.15
C TYR A 49 -11.33 3.39 9.35
N LYS A 50 -11.42 4.33 8.40
CA LYS A 50 -12.37 5.47 8.48
C LYS A 50 -13.84 5.04 8.34
N LYS A 51 -14.12 4.05 7.49
CA LYS A 51 -15.49 3.57 7.20
C LYS A 51 -16.06 2.65 8.27
N SER A 52 -15.21 2.11 9.16
CA SER A 52 -15.72 1.21 10.20
C SER A 52 -16.67 1.98 11.12
N PRO A 53 -17.92 1.51 11.31
CA PRO A 53 -18.89 2.21 12.14
C PRO A 53 -18.27 2.46 13.52
N PHE A 54 -18.53 3.66 14.04
CA PHE A 54 -17.92 4.23 15.25
C PHE A 54 -17.96 3.30 16.49
N GLU A 55 -18.80 2.27 16.45
CA GLU A 55 -19.02 1.25 17.49
C GLU A 55 -17.91 0.18 17.60
N ARG A 56 -17.05 -0.03 16.59
CA ARG A 56 -15.97 -1.04 16.65
C ARG A 56 -14.60 -0.48 17.04
N LYS A 57 -14.54 0.73 17.62
CA LYS A 57 -13.29 1.30 18.13
C LYS A 57 -12.93 0.70 19.49
N THR A 58 -12.72 -0.61 19.56
CA THR A 58 -12.08 -1.22 20.73
C THR A 58 -10.56 -1.09 20.63
N LEU A 59 -9.87 -1.18 21.77
CA LEU A 59 -8.40 -1.16 21.82
C LEU A 59 -7.80 -2.25 20.91
N ASP A 60 -8.31 -3.48 21.00
CA ASP A 60 -7.84 -4.62 20.20
C ASP A 60 -8.03 -4.41 18.71
N PHE A 61 -9.16 -3.82 18.31
CA PHE A 61 -9.41 -3.50 16.91
C PHE A 61 -8.44 -2.44 16.40
N ILE A 62 -8.21 -1.36 17.16
CA ILE A 62 -7.26 -0.31 16.80
C ILE A 62 -5.85 -0.89 16.69
N ASP A 63 -5.43 -1.73 17.63
CA ASP A 63 -4.10 -2.36 17.63
C ASP A 63 -3.93 -3.31 16.45
N LYS A 64 -4.93 -4.13 16.14
CA LYS A 64 -4.91 -5.00 14.95
C LYS A 64 -4.78 -4.20 13.66
N LYS A 65 -5.53 -3.10 13.52
CA LYS A 65 -5.46 -2.22 12.34
C LYS A 65 -4.15 -1.46 12.27
N TRP A 66 -3.62 -1.01 13.41
CA TRP A 66 -2.33 -0.36 13.52
C TRP A 66 -1.19 -1.27 13.05
N LEU A 67 -1.16 -2.51 13.53
CA LEU A 67 -0.17 -3.51 13.13
C LEU A 67 -0.25 -3.85 11.64
N ALA A 68 -1.47 -4.02 11.09
CA ALA A 68 -1.65 -4.25 9.66
C ALA A 68 -1.14 -3.09 8.82
N LEU A 69 -1.47 -1.84 9.20
CA LEU A 69 -1.01 -0.64 8.50
C LEU A 69 0.52 -0.49 8.57
N LEU A 70 1.12 -0.79 9.72
CA LEU A 70 2.58 -0.83 9.88
C LEU A 70 3.24 -1.87 8.99
N GLY A 71 2.66 -3.07 8.89
CA GLY A 71 3.14 -4.14 8.01
C GLY A 71 3.18 -3.69 6.56
N LEU A 72 2.06 -3.15 6.07
CA LEU A 72 1.96 -2.61 4.71
C LEU A 72 2.95 -1.47 4.44
N TRP A 73 3.14 -0.56 5.41
CA TRP A 73 4.11 0.53 5.27
C TRP A 73 5.56 0.04 5.22
N ARG A 74 5.91 -0.97 6.03
CA ARG A 74 7.23 -1.60 6.00
C ARG A 74 7.47 -2.27 4.64
N GLU A 75 6.48 -3.03 4.17
CA GLU A 75 6.56 -3.69 2.87
C GLU A 75 6.71 -2.68 1.72
N PHE A 76 5.93 -1.61 1.72
CA PHE A 76 6.07 -0.50 0.76
C PHE A 76 7.48 0.08 0.76
N ARG A 77 8.06 0.37 1.94
CA ARG A 77 9.43 0.89 2.06
C ARG A 77 10.49 -0.12 1.62
N CYS A 78 10.32 -1.40 1.94
CA CYS A 78 11.26 -2.45 1.53
C CYS A 78 11.27 -2.62 0.01
N ARG A 79 10.08 -2.69 -0.60
CA ARG A 79 9.94 -2.78 -2.06
C ARG A 79 10.45 -1.50 -2.72
N ASP A 80 10.14 -0.31 -2.21
CA ASP A 80 10.69 0.96 -2.73
C ASP A 80 12.23 0.98 -2.70
N ARG A 81 12.84 0.47 -1.61
CA ARG A 81 14.29 0.35 -1.51
C ARG A 81 14.87 -0.62 -2.56
N GLN A 82 14.24 -1.77 -2.75
CA GLN A 82 14.65 -2.76 -3.75
C GLN A 82 14.54 -2.17 -5.16
N ILE A 83 13.39 -1.59 -5.47
CA ILE A 83 13.09 -0.89 -6.70
C ILE A 83 14.16 0.17 -7.02
N ARG A 84 14.50 1.06 -6.07
CA ARG A 84 15.53 2.09 -6.29
C ARG A 84 16.91 1.50 -6.54
N ARG A 85 17.25 0.40 -5.86
CA ARG A 85 18.53 -0.29 -6.04
C ARG A 85 18.62 -0.89 -7.45
N ASP A 86 17.58 -1.60 -7.87
CA ASP A 86 17.54 -2.25 -9.17
C ASP A 86 17.55 -1.21 -10.30
N TYR A 87 16.87 -0.09 -10.08
CA TYR A 87 16.87 1.07 -10.96
C TYR A 87 18.23 1.74 -11.13
N MET A 88 19.00 1.92 -10.06
CA MET A 88 20.34 2.52 -10.12
C MET A 88 21.33 1.71 -10.98
N ASN A 89 21.05 0.41 -11.19
CA ASN A 89 21.89 -0.46 -12.01
C ASN A 89 21.51 -0.43 -13.50
N VAL A 90 20.46 0.32 -13.87
CA VAL A 90 19.97 0.46 -15.25
C VAL A 90 20.07 1.96 -15.57
N GLU A 91 20.94 2.39 -16.49
CA GLU A 91 21.07 3.82 -16.85
C GLU A 91 19.71 4.39 -17.28
N PRO A 92 19.04 5.20 -16.45
CA PRO A 92 17.65 5.47 -16.71
C PRO A 92 17.47 6.90 -17.20
N GLN A 93 17.11 7.04 -18.47
CA GLN A 93 16.71 8.31 -19.07
C GLN A 93 15.29 8.75 -18.66
N HIS A 94 14.55 7.96 -17.88
CA HIS A 94 13.12 8.19 -17.60
C HIS A 94 12.74 8.09 -16.13
N GLY A 95 12.34 9.21 -15.53
CA GLY A 95 11.92 9.38 -14.13
C GLY A 95 10.89 8.34 -13.67
N TYR A 96 11.40 7.32 -13.01
CA TYR A 96 10.62 6.15 -12.60
C TYR A 96 10.16 6.22 -11.13
N PHE A 97 10.96 6.87 -10.27
CA PHE A 97 10.53 7.11 -8.89
C PHE A 97 9.41 8.14 -8.89
N GLN A 98 8.16 7.70 -8.66
CA GLN A 98 7.03 8.60 -8.48
C GLN A 98 7.12 9.25 -7.10
N GLN A 99 8.01 10.23 -6.97
CA GLN A 99 8.27 10.96 -5.73
C GLN A 99 6.99 11.55 -5.12
N GLU A 100 6.11 12.04 -5.98
CA GLU A 100 4.80 12.57 -5.58
C GLU A 100 3.91 11.49 -4.96
N LEU A 101 3.86 10.29 -5.56
CA LEU A 101 3.12 9.16 -5.01
C LEU A 101 3.68 8.76 -3.65
N TYR A 102 5.00 8.65 -3.53
CA TYR A 102 5.64 8.35 -2.24
C TYR A 102 5.29 9.41 -1.17
N ALA A 103 5.42 10.69 -1.51
CA ALA A 103 5.12 11.80 -0.61
C ALA A 103 3.65 11.78 -0.16
N LEU A 104 2.73 11.56 -1.09
CA LEU A 104 1.30 11.44 -0.83
C LEU A 104 1.01 10.29 0.14
N ILE A 105 1.51 9.08 -0.15
CA ILE A 105 1.27 7.91 0.70
C ILE A 105 1.89 8.10 2.09
N HIS A 106 3.07 8.72 2.17
CA HIS A 106 3.71 9.07 3.43
C HIS A 106 2.85 10.02 4.28
N GLU A 107 2.34 11.10 3.69
CA GLU A 107 1.45 12.05 4.36
C GLU A 107 0.19 11.35 4.88
N LYS A 108 -0.49 10.56 4.04
CA LYS A 108 -1.71 9.83 4.42
C LYS A 108 -1.44 8.82 5.53
N TYR A 109 -0.31 8.11 5.46
CA TYR A 109 0.11 7.18 6.49
C TYR A 109 0.34 7.88 7.83
N MET A 110 1.09 8.99 7.87
CA MET A 110 1.36 9.73 9.10
C MET A 110 0.09 10.32 9.73
N ALA A 111 -0.84 10.80 8.90
CA ALA A 111 -2.14 11.27 9.36
C ALA A 111 -2.97 10.14 9.97
N ALA A 112 -3.03 8.96 9.33
CA ALA A 112 -3.76 7.80 9.83
C ALA A 112 -3.17 7.28 11.15
N ARG A 113 -1.85 7.18 11.22
CA ARG A 113 -1.10 6.83 12.44
C ARG A 113 -1.47 7.73 13.61
N SER A 114 -1.41 9.04 13.41
CA SER A 114 -1.67 10.02 14.47
C SER A 114 -3.11 9.90 15.00
N ARG A 115 -4.08 9.64 14.11
CA ARG A 115 -5.48 9.38 14.48
C ARG A 115 -5.62 8.11 15.31
N MET A 116 -5.05 6.98 14.86
CA MET A 116 -5.11 5.71 15.60
C MET A 116 -4.50 5.83 17.00
N SER A 117 -3.35 6.51 17.13
CA SER A 117 -2.72 6.76 18.44
C SER A 117 -3.57 7.65 19.34
N ARG A 118 -4.26 8.65 18.80
CA ARG A 118 -5.20 9.49 19.55
C ARG A 118 -6.41 8.68 20.02
N ASP A 119 -7.03 7.92 19.11
CA ASP A 119 -8.19 7.09 19.42
C ASP A 119 -7.85 6.05 20.50
N LYS A 120 -6.67 5.42 20.43
CA LYS A 120 -6.14 4.52 21.47
C LYS A 120 -6.04 5.20 22.84
N ARG A 121 -5.46 6.41 22.90
CA ARG A 121 -5.35 7.17 24.15
C ARG A 121 -6.71 7.55 24.74
N ASN A 122 -7.66 7.95 23.89
CA ASN A 122 -9.00 8.32 24.34
C ASN A 122 -9.73 7.12 24.96
N LEU A 123 -9.64 5.95 24.34
CA LEU A 123 -10.25 4.73 24.90
C LEU A 123 -9.64 4.32 26.24
N LEU A 124 -8.32 4.44 26.38
CA LEU A 124 -7.64 4.17 27.66
C LEU A 124 -8.10 5.12 28.77
N LYS A 125 -8.28 6.41 28.45
CA LYS A 125 -8.83 7.39 29.40
C LYS A 125 -10.26 7.04 29.81
N CYS A 126 -11.13 6.70 28.86
CA CYS A 126 -12.51 6.31 29.19
C CYS A 126 -12.57 5.07 30.09
N LYS A 127 -11.71 4.06 29.86
CA LYS A 127 -11.63 2.90 30.76
C LYS A 127 -11.16 3.28 32.17
N ALA A 128 -10.18 4.18 32.27
CA ALA A 128 -9.68 4.64 33.57
C ALA A 128 -10.71 5.48 34.35
N SER A 129 -11.61 6.19 33.67
CA SER A 129 -12.71 6.94 34.32
C SER A 129 -13.91 6.09 34.73
N GLN A 130 -13.94 4.81 34.35
CA GLN A 130 -14.98 3.84 34.69
C GLN A 130 -14.56 2.85 35.79
N ALA A 131 -13.30 2.91 36.22
CA ALA A 131 -12.72 2.10 37.29
C ALA A 131 -12.61 2.92 38.57
#